data_AF-A0A8H6YV20-F1
#
_entry.id   AF-A0A8H6YV20-F1
#
_cell.length_a   1.000
_cell.length_b   1.000
_cell.length_c   1.000
_cell.angle_alpha   90.00
_cell.angle_beta   90.00
_cell.angle_gamma   90.00
#
_symmetry.space_group_name_H-M   'P 1'
#
loop_
_entity.id
_entity.type
_entity.pdbx_description
1 polymer ?
#
loop_
_entity_poly.entity_id
_entity_poly.type
_entity_poly.pdbx_seq_one_letter_code
_entity_poly.pdbx_strand_id
1 'polypeptide(L)'
;MAPLGKAISVSYNGAPNADQKVYQGHVDPDWSGTRVPNGGYVLALAIEACIQHQACTPHRDPIHAAAHFLQPTSIAPFEVHVRTLRKGRGFTNVLADLVQQGRTRITTHLIFGILEPPRLVPPSSYARRLPLHVHPSVAIETPPRGWHFKKHIRWAHDPLLRAQNLQDSPARTNSTTVGGGGLVWGAWLELTGLNERITPASMAFLVDVFPNLPQNLPPSERLGVHPDQTWFATMTMCIEFKAPIPSCKE
;
A
#
# COMPACT_ATOMS: atom_id res chain seq x y z
N MET A 1 2.76 9.68 19.35
CA MET A 1 2.84 9.21 17.96
C MET A 1 2.49 7.76 17.90
N ALA A 2 1.54 7.37 17.05
CA ALA A 2 1.14 5.98 16.91
C ALA A 2 2.00 5.28 15.83
N PRO A 3 2.61 4.12 16.12
CA PRO A 3 3.05 3.21 15.06
C PRO A 3 1.90 2.90 14.09
N LEU A 4 2.19 2.53 12.84
CA LEU A 4 1.23 2.24 11.76
C LEU A 4 0.13 1.32 12.23
N GLY A 5 0.47 0.21 12.89
CA GLY A 5 -0.51 -0.75 13.38
C GLY A 5 -1.54 -0.12 14.34
N LYS A 6 -1.15 0.88 15.12
CA LYS A 6 -2.07 1.67 15.95
C LYS A 6 -2.76 2.76 15.14
N ALA A 7 -2.06 3.40 14.21
CA ALA A 7 -2.61 4.48 13.38
C ALA A 7 -3.65 4.02 12.36
N ILE A 8 -3.62 2.74 11.95
CA ILE A 8 -4.63 2.13 11.07
C ILE A 8 -5.78 1.47 11.82
N SER A 9 -5.71 1.43 13.16
CA SER A 9 -6.75 0.79 13.96
C SER A 9 -8.08 1.53 13.83
N VAL A 10 -9.16 0.75 13.77
CA VAL A 10 -10.54 1.25 13.71
C VAL A 10 -11.37 0.64 14.83
N SER A 11 -12.46 1.32 15.17
CA SER A 11 -13.42 0.85 16.18
C SER A 11 -14.78 0.62 15.55
N TYR A 12 -15.47 -0.44 15.96
CA TYR A 12 -16.85 -0.68 15.53
C TYR A 12 -17.77 0.39 16.12
N ASN A 13 -18.54 1.07 15.28
CA ASN A 13 -19.46 2.14 15.67
C ASN A 13 -20.94 1.69 15.66
N GLY A 14 -21.30 0.69 14.86
CA GLY A 14 -22.67 0.17 14.84
C GLY A 14 -23.09 -0.46 13.52
N ALA A 15 -24.38 -0.72 13.40
CA ALA A 15 -25.03 -1.22 12.19
C ALA A 15 -26.26 -0.36 11.89
N PRO A 16 -26.17 0.65 11.00
CA PRO A 16 -27.31 1.52 10.70
C PRO A 16 -28.48 0.75 10.05
N ASN A 17 -28.21 -0.41 9.46
CA ASN A 17 -29.19 -1.35 8.94
C ASN A 17 -28.63 -2.78 8.97
N ALA A 18 -29.43 -3.76 8.52
CA ALA A 18 -29.06 -5.18 8.55
C ALA A 18 -27.84 -5.52 7.67
N ASP A 19 -27.64 -4.77 6.58
CA ASP A 19 -26.67 -5.10 5.52
C ASP A 19 -25.37 -4.29 5.61
N GLN A 20 -25.30 -3.34 6.54
CA GLN A 20 -24.19 -2.40 6.66
C GLN A 20 -23.67 -2.33 8.09
N LYS A 21 -22.35 -2.43 8.24
CA LYS A 21 -21.61 -2.18 9.48
C LYS A 21 -20.79 -0.91 9.31
N VAL A 22 -20.67 -0.13 10.39
CA VAL A 22 -19.88 1.10 10.41
C VAL A 22 -18.73 0.95 11.39
N TYR A 23 -17.54 1.25 10.90
CA TYR A 23 -16.32 1.39 11.67
C TYR A 23 -15.89 2.85 11.65
N GLN A 24 -15.19 3.33 12.67
CA GLN A 24 -14.78 4.71 12.79
C GLN A 24 -13.37 4.85 13.32
N GLY A 25 -12.76 5.99 13.04
CA GLY A 25 -11.47 6.38 13.57
C GLY A 25 -11.14 7.83 13.25
N HIS A 26 -9.86 8.18 13.43
CA HIS A 26 -9.33 9.49 13.09
C HIS A 26 -8.09 9.33 12.23
N VAL A 27 -7.98 10.11 11.16
CA VAL A 27 -6.79 10.10 10.30
C VAL A 27 -5.62 10.73 11.07
N ASP A 28 -4.58 9.96 11.32
CA ASP A 28 -3.39 10.43 12.04
C ASP A 28 -2.55 11.35 11.11
N PRO A 29 -2.27 12.61 11.51
CA PRO A 29 -1.50 13.55 10.70
C PRO A 29 -0.09 13.05 10.35
N ASP A 30 0.50 12.18 11.17
CA ASP A 30 1.87 11.72 10.95
C ASP A 30 2.01 10.74 9.80
N TRP A 31 0.92 10.09 9.41
CA TRP A 31 0.83 9.20 8.24
C TRP A 31 0.37 9.95 6.98
N SER A 32 0.54 11.28 6.98
CA SER A 32 0.22 12.15 5.85
C SER A 32 1.43 12.47 4.97
N GLY A 33 1.15 12.77 3.70
CA GLY A 33 2.08 13.48 2.82
C GLY A 33 2.12 14.98 3.15
N THR A 34 2.68 15.80 2.26
CA THR A 34 2.85 17.25 2.50
C THR A 34 1.55 18.05 2.55
N ARG A 35 0.46 17.56 1.97
CA ARG A 35 -0.81 18.30 1.82
C ARG A 35 -2.04 17.51 2.21
N VAL A 36 -2.04 16.21 1.94
CA VAL A 36 -3.15 15.30 2.19
C VAL A 36 -2.62 14.01 2.81
N PRO A 37 -3.46 13.26 3.55
CA PRO A 37 -3.11 11.92 4.01
C PRO A 37 -2.60 11.04 2.87
N ASN A 38 -1.65 10.14 3.13
CA ASN A 38 -1.17 9.19 2.12
C ASN A 38 -2.33 8.28 1.66
N GLY A 39 -2.42 8.00 0.36
CA GLY A 39 -3.54 7.25 -0.22
C GLY A 39 -3.58 5.81 0.29
N GLY A 40 -2.42 5.16 0.33
CA GLY A 40 -2.23 3.82 0.87
C GLY A 40 -2.51 3.72 2.36
N TYR A 41 -2.13 4.73 3.16
CA TYR A 41 -2.50 4.82 4.57
C TYR A 41 -4.02 4.87 4.75
N VAL A 42 -4.71 5.73 3.99
CA VAL A 42 -6.18 5.83 4.13
C VAL A 42 -6.89 4.59 3.58
N LEU A 43 -6.35 3.96 2.53
CA LEU A 43 -6.85 2.66 2.08
C LEU A 43 -6.63 1.58 3.15
N ALA A 44 -5.52 1.60 3.88
CA ALA A 44 -5.26 0.67 4.98
C ALA A 44 -6.35 0.75 6.07
N LEU A 45 -6.86 1.95 6.39
CA LEU A 45 -7.99 2.12 7.33
C LEU A 45 -9.26 1.39 6.84
N ALA A 46 -9.57 1.49 5.54
CA ALA A 46 -10.72 0.81 4.96
C ALA A 46 -10.54 -0.72 4.91
N ILE A 47 -9.33 -1.19 4.56
CA ILE A 47 -9.01 -2.62 4.57
C ILE A 47 -9.08 -3.19 5.99
N GLU A 48 -8.56 -2.47 7.00
CA GLU A 48 -8.61 -2.89 8.40
C GLU A 48 -10.05 -3.06 8.90
N ALA A 49 -10.94 -2.13 8.57
CA ALA A 49 -12.37 -2.26 8.86
C ALA A 49 -12.99 -3.52 8.24
N CYS A 50 -12.62 -3.86 7.00
CA CYS A 50 -13.08 -5.08 6.37
C CYS A 50 -12.49 -6.35 6.98
N ILE A 51 -11.22 -6.32 7.38
CA ILE A 51 -10.58 -7.44 8.09
C ILE A 51 -11.29 -7.68 9.42
N GLN A 52 -11.57 -6.61 10.19
CA GLN A 52 -12.33 -6.71 11.43
C GLN A 52 -13.74 -7.26 11.19
N HIS A 53 -14.41 -6.81 10.12
CA HIS A 53 -15.72 -7.33 9.71
C HIS A 53 -15.71 -8.82 9.36
N GLN A 54 -14.63 -9.30 8.76
CA GLN A 54 -14.48 -10.68 8.31
C GLN A 54 -13.84 -11.61 9.35
N ALA A 55 -13.34 -11.09 10.47
CA ALA A 55 -12.54 -11.81 11.46
C ALA A 55 -13.23 -13.07 12.01
N CYS A 56 -14.55 -13.04 12.19
CA CYS A 56 -15.35 -14.17 12.69
C CYS A 56 -16.08 -14.94 11.58
N THR A 57 -15.61 -14.88 10.34
CA THR A 57 -16.23 -15.55 9.19
C THR A 57 -15.32 -16.64 8.61
N PRO A 58 -15.86 -17.57 7.77
CA PRO A 58 -15.04 -18.59 7.12
C PRO A 58 -13.99 -18.06 6.13
N HIS A 59 -14.12 -16.81 5.67
CA HIS A 59 -13.19 -16.19 4.73
C HIS A 59 -12.55 -14.97 5.41
N ARG A 60 -11.44 -15.20 6.11
CA ARG A 60 -10.80 -14.21 6.98
C ARG A 60 -9.67 -13.43 6.30
N ASP A 61 -9.12 -13.95 5.21
CA ASP A 61 -7.94 -13.38 4.57
C ASP A 61 -8.37 -12.51 3.37
N PRO A 62 -7.99 -11.22 3.30
CA PRO A 62 -8.18 -10.46 2.07
C PRO A 62 -7.28 -11.06 0.98
N ILE A 63 -7.84 -11.32 -0.19
CA ILE A 63 -7.11 -11.86 -1.36
C ILE A 63 -6.95 -10.81 -2.46
N HIS A 64 -7.87 -9.83 -2.50
CA HIS A 64 -7.87 -8.74 -3.46
C HIS A 64 -8.53 -7.50 -2.85
N ALA A 65 -7.99 -6.32 -3.15
CA ALA A 65 -8.62 -5.04 -2.87
C ALA A 65 -8.48 -4.13 -4.10
N ALA A 66 -9.59 -3.58 -4.58
CA ALA A 66 -9.64 -2.59 -5.65
C ALA A 66 -10.30 -1.31 -5.14
N ALA A 67 -9.55 -0.21 -5.12
CA ALA A 67 -9.98 1.08 -4.60
C ALA A 67 -10.12 2.11 -5.71
N HIS A 68 -11.09 3.01 -5.55
CA HIS A 68 -11.27 4.22 -6.34
C HIS A 68 -11.22 5.43 -5.40
N PHE A 69 -10.27 6.33 -5.63
CA PHE A 69 -10.08 7.54 -4.86
C PHE A 69 -10.91 8.65 -5.50
N LEU A 70 -12.10 8.89 -4.95
CA LEU A 70 -13.09 9.80 -5.52
C LEU A 70 -12.77 11.26 -5.19
N GLN A 71 -12.27 11.51 -3.97
CA GLN A 71 -11.94 12.83 -3.48
C GLN A 71 -10.76 12.77 -2.51
N PRO A 72 -9.98 13.86 -2.39
CA PRO A 72 -8.94 13.96 -1.37
C PRO A 72 -9.53 13.80 0.03
N THR A 73 -8.78 13.11 0.88
CA THR A 73 -9.10 12.91 2.29
C THR A 73 -8.50 14.04 3.13
N SER A 74 -8.90 14.14 4.40
CA SER A 74 -8.42 15.16 5.33
C SER A 74 -8.03 14.55 6.66
N ILE A 75 -7.17 15.26 7.41
CA ILE A 75 -6.85 14.93 8.81
C ILE A 75 -8.08 15.25 9.65
N ALA A 76 -8.98 14.29 9.76
CA ALA A 76 -10.30 14.44 10.36
C ALA A 76 -10.86 13.07 10.77
N PRO A 77 -11.95 13.03 11.56
CA PRO A 77 -12.71 11.81 11.78
C PRO A 77 -13.20 11.22 10.46
N PHE A 78 -13.31 9.90 10.42
CA PHE A 78 -13.86 9.17 9.29
C PHE A 78 -14.75 8.02 9.76
N GLU A 79 -15.60 7.57 8.85
CA GLU A 79 -16.32 6.31 8.97
C GLU A 79 -15.96 5.41 7.80
N VAL A 80 -15.99 4.10 8.01
CA VAL A 80 -15.93 3.08 6.96
C VAL A 80 -17.21 2.28 7.00
N HIS A 81 -17.96 2.38 5.91
CA HIS A 81 -19.26 1.76 5.73
C HIS A 81 -19.07 0.45 4.98
N VAL A 82 -19.13 -0.67 5.70
CA VAL A 82 -18.81 -2.01 5.19
C VAL A 82 -20.09 -2.80 4.92
N ARG A 83 -20.19 -3.41 3.74
CA ARG A 83 -21.33 -4.22 3.29
C ARG A 83 -20.86 -5.49 2.61
N THR A 84 -21.38 -6.64 3.01
CA THR A 84 -21.12 -7.91 2.32
C THR A 84 -22.01 -8.00 1.09
N LEU A 85 -21.41 -8.02 -0.10
CA LEU A 85 -22.14 -8.11 -1.37
C LEU A 85 -22.59 -9.54 -1.67
N ARG A 86 -21.71 -10.51 -1.41
CA ARG A 86 -21.96 -11.92 -1.72
C ARG A 86 -21.08 -12.81 -0.86
N LYS A 87 -21.66 -13.84 -0.24
CA LYS A 87 -20.94 -14.94 0.39
C LYS A 87 -21.07 -16.19 -0.47
N GLY A 88 -19.96 -16.61 -1.09
CA GLY A 88 -19.87 -17.84 -1.87
C GLY A 88 -19.29 -19.01 -1.06
N ARG A 89 -18.99 -20.12 -1.75
CA ARG A 89 -18.35 -21.30 -1.14
C ARG A 89 -16.86 -21.08 -0.82
N GLY A 90 -16.14 -20.37 -1.69
CA GLY A 90 -14.69 -20.14 -1.53
C GLY A 90 -14.30 -18.69 -1.25
N PHE A 91 -15.20 -17.74 -1.54
CA PHE A 91 -14.90 -16.32 -1.42
C PHE A 91 -16.08 -15.50 -0.91
N THR A 92 -15.79 -14.40 -0.20
CA THR A 92 -16.75 -13.37 0.18
C THR A 92 -16.37 -12.06 -0.50
N ASN A 93 -17.33 -11.40 -1.14
CA ASN A 93 -17.17 -10.07 -1.72
C ASN A 93 -17.71 -9.03 -0.74
N VAL A 94 -16.91 -8.01 -0.45
CA VAL A 94 -17.18 -6.95 0.52
C VAL A 94 -16.97 -5.60 -0.16
N LEU A 95 -17.88 -4.66 0.04
CA LEU A 95 -17.72 -3.27 -0.35
C LEU A 95 -17.49 -2.42 0.90
N ALA A 96 -16.57 -1.47 0.82
CA ALA A 96 -16.29 -0.52 1.88
C ALA A 96 -16.16 0.89 1.32
N ASP A 97 -16.95 1.81 1.87
CA ASP A 97 -16.89 3.22 1.55
C ASP A 97 -16.30 3.99 2.74
N LEU A 98 -15.17 4.65 2.52
CA LEU A 98 -14.60 5.56 3.51
C LEU A 98 -15.23 6.94 3.34
N VAL A 99 -15.89 7.41 4.39
CA VAL A 99 -16.71 8.63 4.40
C VAL A 99 -16.08 9.67 5.33
N GLN A 100 -15.97 10.90 4.85
CA GLN A 100 -15.61 12.08 5.65
C GLN A 100 -16.54 13.23 5.33
N GLN A 101 -17.08 13.87 6.38
CA GLN A 101 -18.01 15.01 6.26
C GLN A 101 -19.23 14.66 5.38
N GLY A 102 -19.78 13.46 5.57
CA GLY A 102 -20.94 12.97 4.80
C GLY A 102 -20.67 12.67 3.33
N ARG A 103 -19.41 12.65 2.88
CA ARG A 103 -19.03 12.35 1.49
C ARG A 103 -18.12 11.14 1.42
N THR A 104 -18.44 10.21 0.52
CA THR A 104 -17.54 9.10 0.17
C THR A 104 -16.28 9.63 -0.47
N ARG A 105 -15.13 9.37 0.16
CA ARG A 105 -13.80 9.76 -0.33
C ARG A 105 -13.15 8.62 -1.11
N ILE A 106 -13.34 7.38 -0.65
CA ILE A 106 -12.79 6.19 -1.26
C ILE A 106 -13.86 5.10 -1.27
N THR A 107 -14.05 4.44 -2.41
CA THR A 107 -14.85 3.23 -2.53
C THR A 107 -13.90 2.06 -2.81
N THR A 108 -14.00 1.01 -2.01
CA THR A 108 -13.13 -0.17 -2.11
C THR A 108 -13.96 -1.44 -2.20
N HIS A 109 -13.67 -2.26 -3.21
CA HIS A 109 -14.18 -3.63 -3.29
C HIS A 109 -13.09 -4.61 -2.87
N LEU A 110 -13.40 -5.47 -1.91
CA LEU A 110 -12.51 -6.50 -1.41
C LEU A 110 -13.09 -7.89 -1.65
N ILE A 111 -12.19 -8.81 -1.96
CA ILE A 111 -12.51 -10.24 -1.98
C ILE A 111 -11.74 -10.88 -0.83
N PHE A 112 -12.45 -11.64 -0.02
CA PHE A 112 -11.91 -12.44 1.07
C PHE A 112 -11.97 -13.92 0.73
N GLY A 113 -10.99 -14.67 1.20
CA GLY A 113 -10.89 -16.13 1.09
C GLY A 113 -10.10 -16.70 2.25
N ILE A 114 -9.37 -17.78 1.98
CA ILE A 114 -8.35 -18.35 2.86
C ILE A 114 -7.05 -18.43 2.08
N LEU A 115 -6.00 -17.81 2.60
CA LEU A 115 -4.66 -17.83 1.99
C LEU A 115 -3.80 -18.92 2.62
N GLU A 116 -3.04 -19.62 1.79
CA GLU A 116 -2.07 -20.62 2.23
C GLU A 116 -0.65 -20.03 2.27
N PRO A 117 0.19 -20.42 3.25
CA PRO A 117 1.58 -20.02 3.29
C PRO A 117 2.30 -20.30 1.96
N PRO A 118 3.19 -19.40 1.50
CA PRO A 118 3.85 -19.59 0.23
C PRO A 118 4.80 -20.78 0.32
N ARG A 119 4.91 -21.55 -0.76
CA ARG A 119 6.01 -22.51 -0.92
C ARG A 119 7.28 -21.73 -1.22
N LEU A 120 8.26 -21.79 -0.32
CA LEU A 120 9.58 -21.13 -0.50
C LEU A 120 10.47 -21.84 -1.54
N VAL A 121 9.97 -22.88 -2.19
CA VAL A 121 10.64 -23.54 -3.30
C VAL A 121 10.33 -22.72 -4.56
N PRO A 122 11.35 -22.12 -5.21
CA PRO A 122 11.11 -21.39 -6.44
C PRO A 122 10.51 -22.34 -7.48
N PRO A 123 9.48 -21.92 -8.23
CA PRO A 123 8.80 -22.78 -9.20
C PRO A 123 9.72 -23.21 -10.36
N SER A 124 10.91 -22.61 -10.46
CA SER A 124 11.93 -22.89 -11.45
C SER A 124 13.29 -22.41 -10.95
N SER A 125 14.39 -22.99 -11.44
CA SER A 125 15.75 -22.45 -11.26
C SER A 125 15.93 -21.05 -11.86
N TYR A 126 15.05 -20.64 -12.79
CA TYR A 126 15.02 -19.30 -13.37
C TYR A 126 14.21 -18.29 -12.57
N ALA A 127 13.47 -18.72 -11.54
CA ALA A 127 12.70 -17.80 -10.72
C ALA A 127 13.62 -17.04 -9.74
N ARG A 128 13.65 -15.71 -9.82
CA ARG A 128 14.35 -14.88 -8.82
C ARG A 128 13.71 -15.09 -7.45
N ARG A 129 14.52 -15.48 -6.46
CA ARG A 129 14.08 -15.64 -5.06
C ARG A 129 13.80 -14.31 -4.37
N LEU A 130 14.50 -13.25 -4.78
CA LEU A 130 14.34 -11.89 -4.28
C LEU A 130 14.34 -10.93 -5.48
N PRO A 131 13.42 -9.95 -5.54
CA PRO A 131 13.40 -8.98 -6.62
C PRO A 131 14.54 -7.96 -6.54
N LEU A 132 15.21 -7.87 -5.38
CA LEU A 132 16.30 -6.94 -5.09
C LEU A 132 17.67 -7.64 -5.13
N HIS A 133 18.70 -6.90 -5.51
CA HIS A 133 20.08 -7.36 -5.72
C HIS A 133 20.95 -7.25 -4.47
N VAL A 134 20.58 -6.37 -3.54
CA VAL A 134 21.34 -6.12 -2.31
C VAL A 134 20.61 -6.75 -1.13
N HIS A 135 21.31 -7.54 -0.33
CA HIS A 135 20.76 -8.14 0.89
C HIS A 135 20.46 -7.04 1.94
N PRO A 136 19.35 -7.11 2.70
CA PRO A 136 18.96 -6.04 3.62
C PRO A 136 20.00 -5.76 4.70
N SER A 137 20.77 -6.77 5.13
CA SER A 137 21.82 -6.59 6.16
C SER A 137 23.02 -5.74 5.74
N VAL A 138 23.19 -5.49 4.44
CA VAL A 138 24.27 -4.64 3.90
C VAL A 138 23.73 -3.47 3.08
N ALA A 139 22.40 -3.31 3.03
CA ALA A 139 21.76 -2.23 2.31
C ALA A 139 22.02 -0.90 3.01
N ILE A 140 22.27 0.14 2.23
CA ILE A 140 22.58 1.48 2.75
C ILE A 140 21.28 2.29 2.81
N GLU A 141 21.00 2.88 3.97
CA GLU A 141 19.79 3.66 4.17
C GLU A 141 19.73 4.90 3.25
N THR A 142 18.59 5.09 2.60
CA THR A 142 18.26 6.22 1.72
C THR A 142 16.92 6.81 2.18
N PRO A 143 16.91 7.74 3.14
CA PRO A 143 15.67 8.19 3.77
C PRO A 143 14.71 8.90 2.79
N PRO A 144 13.38 8.68 2.91
CA PRO A 144 12.39 9.39 2.11
C PRO A 144 12.43 10.89 2.33
N ARG A 145 12.12 11.66 1.29
CA ARG A 145 11.98 13.13 1.37
C ARG A 145 10.50 13.52 1.36
N GLY A 146 10.18 14.62 2.04
CA GLY A 146 8.87 15.28 1.93
C GLY A 146 7.71 14.66 2.73
N TRP A 147 7.80 13.44 3.24
CA TRP A 147 6.69 12.83 3.98
C TRP A 147 6.82 12.96 5.50
N HIS A 148 5.71 13.13 6.21
CA HIS A 148 5.71 13.22 7.68
C HIS A 148 6.08 11.87 8.32
N PHE A 149 5.67 10.77 7.71
CA PHE A 149 5.93 9.41 8.20
C PHE A 149 7.36 8.93 7.97
N LYS A 150 8.26 9.74 7.39
CA LYS A 150 9.68 9.38 7.18
C LYS A 150 10.43 9.01 8.46
N LYS A 151 9.91 9.42 9.63
CA LYS A 151 10.44 9.06 10.96
C LYS A 151 9.98 7.68 11.45
N HIS A 152 8.97 7.09 10.81
CA HIS A 152 8.38 5.78 11.14
C HIS A 152 8.83 4.67 10.19
N ILE A 153 9.61 5.01 9.17
CA ILE A 153 10.09 4.05 8.18
C ILE A 153 11.57 4.23 7.94
N ARG A 154 12.24 3.12 7.61
CA ARG A 154 13.56 3.13 6.98
C ARG A 154 13.44 2.63 5.56
N TRP A 155 14.28 3.19 4.71
CA TRP A 155 14.36 2.84 3.30
C TRP A 155 15.80 2.54 2.93
N ALA A 156 16.01 1.56 2.07
CA ALA A 156 17.28 1.36 1.39
C ALA A 156 17.03 1.01 -0.07
N HIS A 157 17.26 1.98 -0.97
CA HIS A 157 17.11 1.78 -2.41
C HIS A 157 18.10 0.73 -2.93
N ASP A 158 17.65 -0.07 -3.89
CA ASP A 158 18.53 -0.96 -4.63
C ASP A 158 19.40 -0.13 -5.61
N PRO A 159 20.73 -0.11 -5.45
CA PRO A 159 21.60 0.70 -6.29
C PRO A 159 21.65 0.22 -7.74
N LEU A 160 21.47 -1.09 -7.99
CA LEU A 160 21.47 -1.64 -9.35
C LEU A 160 20.18 -1.27 -10.08
N LEU A 161 19.02 -1.34 -9.42
CA LEU A 161 17.77 -0.85 -10.02
C LEU A 161 17.84 0.66 -10.27
N ARG A 162 18.37 1.44 -9.33
CA ARG A 162 18.53 2.87 -9.51
C ARG A 162 19.43 3.22 -10.71
N ALA A 163 20.52 2.47 -10.91
CA ALA A 163 21.42 2.67 -12.04
C ALA A 163 20.75 2.44 -13.40
N GLN A 164 19.71 1.59 -13.46
CA GLN A 164 18.98 1.33 -14.71
C GLN A 164 18.24 2.56 -15.26
N ASN A 165 17.92 3.54 -14.40
CA ASN A 165 17.25 4.78 -14.80
C ASN A 165 18.22 5.89 -15.25
N LEU A 166 19.55 5.68 -15.18
CA LEU A 166 20.53 6.68 -15.60
C LEU A 166 20.49 6.94 -17.12
N GLN A 167 20.93 8.11 -17.54
CA GLN A 167 20.78 8.56 -18.93
C GLN A 167 21.48 7.64 -19.94
N ASP A 168 22.63 7.12 -19.56
CA ASP A 168 23.54 6.25 -20.32
C ASP A 168 23.32 4.74 -20.04
N SER A 169 22.30 4.38 -19.26
CA SER A 169 22.02 3.00 -18.91
C SER A 169 21.69 2.15 -20.15
N PRO A 170 22.34 0.99 -20.35
CA PRO A 170 22.01 0.08 -21.45
C PRO A 170 20.64 -0.59 -21.27
N ALA A 171 20.01 -0.48 -20.10
CA ALA A 171 18.66 -0.98 -19.85
C ALA A 171 17.57 -0.07 -20.42
N ARG A 172 17.92 1.14 -20.90
CA ARG A 172 16.95 2.07 -21.49
C ARG A 172 16.64 1.70 -22.93
N THR A 173 15.35 1.76 -23.26
CA THR A 173 14.83 1.58 -24.61
C THR A 173 15.36 2.67 -25.53
N ASN A 174 15.81 2.28 -26.72
CA ASN A 174 16.19 3.17 -27.82
C ASN A 174 15.37 2.84 -29.09
N SER A 175 15.65 3.57 -30.18
CA SER A 175 14.95 3.40 -31.47
C SER A 175 15.02 1.99 -32.07
N THR A 176 15.98 1.17 -31.64
CA THR A 176 16.18 -0.20 -32.10
C THR A 176 15.69 -1.27 -31.10
N THR A 177 15.24 -0.86 -29.92
CA THR A 177 14.78 -1.80 -28.88
C THR A 177 13.32 -2.17 -29.12
N VAL A 178 13.03 -3.47 -29.27
CA VAL A 178 11.67 -4.01 -29.42
C VAL A 178 11.25 -4.71 -28.13
N GLY A 179 10.38 -4.06 -27.36
CA GLY A 179 9.97 -4.53 -26.03
C GLY A 179 11.03 -4.31 -24.94
N GLY A 180 10.60 -4.14 -23.70
CA GLY A 180 11.47 -3.89 -22.54
C GLY A 180 11.79 -2.41 -22.26
N GLY A 181 12.47 -2.19 -21.13
CA GLY A 181 12.81 -0.87 -20.58
C GLY A 181 11.72 -0.27 -19.68
N GLY A 182 11.80 1.05 -19.47
CA GLY A 182 10.94 1.79 -18.54
C GLY A 182 11.66 2.21 -17.26
N LEU A 183 10.93 2.92 -16.40
CA LEU A 183 11.45 3.34 -15.10
C LEU A 183 11.26 2.21 -14.09
N VAL A 184 12.32 1.89 -13.37
CA VAL A 184 12.31 0.88 -12.32
C VAL A 184 12.54 1.51 -10.96
N TRP A 185 11.92 0.95 -9.94
CA TRP A 185 12.22 1.29 -8.55
C TRP A 185 12.13 0.05 -7.69
N GLY A 186 12.99 -0.01 -6.69
CA GLY A 186 12.96 -1.06 -5.68
C GLY A 186 13.77 -0.63 -4.46
N ALA A 187 13.26 -0.97 -3.28
CA ALA A 187 13.89 -0.65 -2.03
C ALA A 187 13.50 -1.68 -0.96
N TRP A 188 14.36 -1.83 0.04
CA TRP A 188 13.94 -2.38 1.33
C TRP A 188 13.18 -1.32 2.10
N LEU A 189 12.14 -1.74 2.80
CA LEU A 189 11.33 -0.91 3.68
C LEU A 189 11.17 -1.62 5.03
N GLU A 190 11.47 -0.91 6.10
CA GLU A 190 11.27 -1.35 7.48
C GLU A 190 10.36 -0.35 8.20
N LEU A 191 9.39 -0.86 8.96
CA LEU A 191 8.60 -0.10 9.92
C LEU A 191 9.39 -0.02 11.25
N THR A 192 9.64 1.18 11.77
CA THR A 192 10.60 1.39 12.89
C THR A 192 9.96 1.50 14.27
N GLY A 193 8.64 1.46 14.36
CA GLY A 193 7.90 1.52 15.60
C GLY A 193 8.07 0.26 16.44
N LEU A 194 8.07 0.45 17.76
CA LEU A 194 8.18 -0.65 18.71
C LEU A 194 7.05 -1.66 18.51
N ASN A 195 7.41 -2.94 18.36
CA ASN A 195 6.49 -4.05 18.12
C ASN A 195 5.61 -3.89 16.87
N GLU A 196 6.02 -3.07 15.89
CA GLU A 196 5.34 -3.00 14.60
C GLU A 196 5.45 -4.32 13.85
N ARG A 197 4.35 -4.68 13.20
CA ARG A 197 4.25 -5.83 12.33
C ARG A 197 3.58 -5.40 11.05
N ILE A 198 4.07 -5.90 9.93
CA ILE A 198 3.39 -5.74 8.65
C ILE A 198 2.12 -6.60 8.70
N THR A 199 0.97 -5.97 8.49
CA THR A 199 -0.35 -6.63 8.40
C THR A 199 -0.89 -6.56 6.98
N PRO A 200 -1.92 -7.35 6.61
CA PRO A 200 -2.54 -7.22 5.29
C PRO A 200 -3.04 -5.80 5.02
N ALA A 201 -3.64 -5.11 6.01
CA ALA A 201 -4.01 -3.71 5.86
C ALA A 201 -2.80 -2.81 5.60
N SER A 202 -1.68 -3.05 6.31
CA SER A 202 -0.43 -2.28 6.14
C SER A 202 0.10 -2.34 4.70
N MET A 203 -0.17 -3.40 3.95
CA MET A 203 0.28 -3.51 2.55
C MET A 203 -0.20 -2.36 1.68
N ALA A 204 -1.41 -1.83 1.91
CA ALA A 204 -1.90 -0.69 1.15
C ALA A 204 -1.02 0.55 1.31
N PHE A 205 -0.54 0.80 2.53
CA PHE A 205 0.46 1.83 2.78
C PHE A 205 1.79 1.49 2.08
N LEU A 206 2.32 0.29 2.29
CA LEU A 206 3.63 -0.09 1.74
C LEU A 206 3.71 0.00 0.21
N VAL A 207 2.62 -0.31 -0.50
CA VAL A 207 2.54 -0.22 -1.97
C VAL A 207 2.13 1.17 -2.48
N ASP A 208 1.97 2.17 -1.61
CA ASP A 208 1.76 3.58 -1.98
C ASP A 208 2.89 4.47 -1.44
N VAL A 209 3.96 3.84 -0.96
CA VAL A 209 5.14 4.46 -0.36
C VAL A 209 6.31 4.16 -1.28
N PHE A 210 6.21 4.68 -2.50
CA PHE A 210 7.30 4.70 -3.48
C PHE A 210 7.37 6.07 -4.18
N PRO A 211 8.55 6.44 -4.71
CA PRO A 211 8.70 7.65 -5.50
C PRO A 211 7.77 7.67 -6.71
N ASN A 212 7.08 8.78 -6.95
CA ASN A 212 6.31 8.96 -8.18
C ASN A 212 7.22 8.71 -9.39
N LEU A 213 6.73 8.06 -10.45
CA LEU A 213 7.56 7.67 -11.59
C LEU A 213 8.47 8.80 -12.12
N PRO A 214 8.01 10.05 -12.30
CA PRO A 214 8.88 11.14 -12.75
C PRO A 214 10.08 11.46 -11.83
N GLN A 215 10.05 11.06 -10.55
CA GLN A 215 11.19 11.18 -9.63
C GLN A 215 12.36 10.29 -10.04
N ASN A 216 12.08 9.19 -10.76
CA ASN A 216 13.11 8.27 -11.24
C ASN A 216 13.75 8.73 -12.57
N LEU A 217 13.20 9.75 -13.25
CA LEU A 217 13.81 10.30 -14.45
C LEU A 217 15.09 11.10 -14.14
N PRO A 218 16.09 11.09 -15.04
CA PRO A 218 17.18 12.05 -15.01
C PRO A 218 16.67 13.49 -14.93
N PRO A 219 17.30 14.39 -14.15
CA PRO A 219 16.82 15.76 -13.98
C PRO A 219 16.60 16.53 -15.29
N SER A 220 17.44 16.30 -16.31
CA SER A 220 17.34 16.89 -17.64
C SER A 220 16.07 16.50 -18.40
N GLU A 221 15.43 15.38 -18.04
CA GLU A 221 14.30 14.80 -18.77
C GLU A 221 12.95 15.05 -18.07
N ARG A 222 12.93 15.80 -16.96
CA ARG A 222 11.71 16.03 -16.18
C ARG A 222 10.76 17.08 -16.79
N LEU A 223 11.13 17.73 -17.90
CA LEU A 223 10.28 18.62 -18.72
C LEU A 223 9.29 19.51 -17.93
N GLY A 224 9.76 20.25 -16.92
CA GLY A 224 8.93 21.17 -16.12
C GLY A 224 8.10 20.51 -15.01
N VAL A 225 8.16 19.18 -14.87
CA VAL A 225 7.71 18.49 -13.67
C VAL A 225 8.74 18.73 -12.57
N HIS A 226 8.30 19.36 -11.48
CA HIS A 226 9.07 19.46 -10.24
C HIS A 226 8.54 18.37 -9.31
N PRO A 227 9.14 17.18 -9.27
CA PRO A 227 8.49 16.02 -8.65
C PRO A 227 8.30 16.13 -7.13
N ASP A 228 8.98 17.08 -6.49
CA ASP A 228 8.83 17.43 -5.07
C ASP A 228 7.69 18.43 -4.82
N GLN A 229 7.13 19.02 -5.89
CA GLN A 229 6.09 20.06 -5.86
C GLN A 229 4.82 19.63 -6.61
N THR A 230 4.94 18.74 -7.61
CA THR A 230 3.83 18.20 -8.38
C THR A 230 3.19 17.04 -7.63
N TRP A 231 1.89 17.15 -7.40
CA TRP A 231 1.10 16.08 -6.79
C TRP A 231 0.47 15.20 -7.87
N PHE A 232 0.80 13.91 -7.84
CA PHE A 232 0.21 12.88 -8.70
C PHE A 232 -0.85 12.14 -7.89
N ALA A 233 -2.12 12.51 -8.07
CA ALA A 233 -3.20 11.88 -7.32
C ALA A 233 -3.46 10.46 -7.86
N THR A 234 -3.35 9.47 -6.98
CA THR A 234 -3.78 8.10 -7.25
C THR A 234 -5.30 8.10 -7.49
N MET A 235 -5.75 7.65 -8.65
CA MET A 235 -7.19 7.54 -8.98
C MET A 235 -7.74 6.16 -8.63
N THR A 236 -6.93 5.12 -8.82
CA THR A 236 -7.27 3.74 -8.49
C THR A 236 -6.03 3.00 -8.01
N MET A 237 -6.23 2.02 -7.13
CA MET A 237 -5.20 1.10 -6.68
C MET A 237 -5.79 -0.29 -6.52
N CYS A 238 -5.11 -1.29 -7.07
CA CYS A 238 -5.47 -2.70 -6.95
C CYS A 238 -4.33 -3.46 -6.28
N ILE A 239 -4.66 -4.25 -5.26
CA ILE A 239 -3.72 -5.03 -4.47
C ILE A 239 -4.18 -6.49 -4.50
N GLU A 240 -3.28 -7.39 -4.88
CA GLU A 240 -3.50 -8.83 -4.79
C GLU A 240 -2.63 -9.41 -3.67
N PHE A 241 -3.29 -10.04 -2.70
CA PHE A 241 -2.63 -10.71 -1.60
C PHE A 241 -2.44 -12.17 -1.97
N LYS A 242 -1.18 -12.55 -2.24
CA LYS A 242 -0.86 -13.90 -2.75
C LYS A 242 -0.62 -14.92 -1.65
N ALA A 243 -0.23 -14.47 -0.46
CA ALA A 243 0.04 -15.35 0.67
C ALA A 243 -0.16 -14.60 2.00
N PRO A 244 -0.36 -15.32 3.11
CA PRO A 244 -0.36 -14.71 4.44
C PRO A 244 0.98 -14.04 4.71
N ILE A 245 0.96 -12.88 5.36
CA ILE A 245 2.18 -12.28 5.85
C ILE A 245 2.71 -13.14 7.01
N PRO A 246 3.97 -13.61 6.97
CA PRO A 246 4.53 -14.42 8.03
C PRO A 246 4.39 -13.71 9.38
N SER A 247 3.88 -14.41 10.39
CA SER A 247 4.07 -13.92 11.75
C SER A 247 5.55 -13.98 12.07
N CYS A 248 6.13 -12.89 12.61
CA CYS A 248 7.40 -13.03 13.34
C CYS A 248 7.06 -13.87 14.57
N LYS A 249 7.17 -15.20 14.45
CA LYS A 249 7.28 -16.05 15.62
C LYS A 249 8.54 -15.59 16.35
N GLU A 250 8.40 -15.28 17.63
CA GLU A 250 9.53 -15.14 18.56
C GLU A 250 10.34 -16.44 18.58
#